data_AF-A0A3P7K4M7-F1
#
_entry.id   AF-A0A3P7K4M7-F1
#
_cell.length_a   1.000
_cell.length_b   1.000
_cell.length_c   1.000
_cell.angle_alpha   90.00
_cell.angle_beta   90.00
_cell.angle_gamma   90.00
#
_symmetry.space_group_name_H-M   'P 1'
#
loop_
_entity.id
_entity.type
_entity.pdbx_description
1 polymer ?
#
loop_
_entity_poly.entity_id
_entity_poly.type
_entity_poly.pdbx_seq_one_letter_code
_entity_poly.pdbx_strand_id
1 'polypeptide(L)'
;MPTPPLLTHNNREFVDFEKSNEVDQRAETFGTVEAFLNKYADPTLAAPIKTLLIANNGMAAFKCVMSIRRWAQETFKDDRLFKFINLTTEQEISSNPEYLKMIDNFVFSESGANENNYANVDDILKHAVSNNVDAVWAGWGHASENPDLPNGLKKHNILFMGPPGPAMFTLGDKIASTILAQSAGVPVVPWSGSNIFLSKEICERGKIDVEVSPELRSAACVYDHEEAIRVMKEKKISYPVMIKASEGGGGKGIRLVRNESDFEVNFRRVQAEVAGGHIFLMHCLEGARHIEVQLLGDMYGEVIALRTRDCTVQRRCQKIIEEAPAIAAPLAVQRNMEADAVRLAKMVGYVSAGTVEYLFLPQTNEYFFLELNPRLQVEHPLSEMLTNVNLPAAQLQIAMGVPLQCISEVRLYYGKSRYGTDKIPFNLIHPHCDKHVVSVRITSEDPEENFRPASGEITNLNFRSTQFVWGYFSHVGAGSLHEFADSQFGHLFATGSTSQSN
;
A
#
# COMPACT_ATOMS: atom_id res chain seq x y z
N MET A 1 43.47 -12.43 6.78
CA MET A 1 42.68 -11.21 7.01
C MET A 1 41.75 -11.48 8.18
N PRO A 2 41.70 -10.62 9.21
CA PRO A 2 40.90 -10.90 10.39
C PRO A 2 39.41 -10.81 10.05
N THR A 3 38.67 -11.83 10.48
CA THR A 3 37.21 -11.94 10.41
C THR A 3 36.57 -10.69 11.04
N PRO A 4 35.60 -10.03 10.39
CA PRO A 4 34.89 -8.92 11.00
C PRO A 4 34.10 -9.41 12.22
N PRO A 5 34.01 -8.62 13.30
CA PRO A 5 33.32 -9.02 14.51
C PRO A 5 31.82 -9.13 14.28
N LEU A 6 31.24 -10.26 14.74
CA LEU A 6 29.81 -10.48 14.88
C LEU A 6 29.22 -9.39 15.80
N LEU A 7 28.35 -8.55 15.24
CA LEU A 7 27.48 -7.66 16.02
C LEU A 7 26.50 -8.52 16.83
N THR A 8 26.74 -8.64 18.13
CA THR A 8 25.86 -9.35 19.06
C THR A 8 24.55 -8.59 19.26
N HIS A 9 23.42 -9.23 18.94
CA HIS A 9 22.03 -8.73 18.95
C HIS A 9 21.40 -8.43 20.33
N ASN A 10 22.16 -8.12 21.38
CA ASN A 10 21.66 -8.23 22.76
C ASN A 10 21.21 -6.94 23.48
N ASN A 11 21.00 -5.82 22.80
CA ASN A 11 20.43 -4.60 23.42
C ASN A 11 19.18 -4.11 22.66
N ARG A 12 18.08 -4.88 22.68
CA ARG A 12 16.78 -4.43 22.14
C ARG A 12 15.73 -4.51 23.26
N GLU A 13 15.15 -3.37 23.61
CA GLU A 13 14.06 -3.30 24.59
C GLU A 13 12.73 -3.64 23.91
N PHE A 14 12.04 -4.65 24.44
CA PHE A 14 10.67 -4.95 24.05
C PHE A 14 9.73 -4.04 24.84
N VAL A 15 8.86 -3.33 24.12
CA VAL A 15 7.85 -2.46 24.75
C VAL A 15 6.53 -3.20 24.73
N ASP A 16 6.02 -3.47 25.92
CA ASP A 16 4.75 -4.16 26.14
C ASP A 16 3.59 -3.20 25.85
N PHE A 17 2.65 -3.65 25.02
CA PHE A 17 1.55 -2.81 24.50
C PHE A 17 0.61 -2.34 25.62
N GLU A 18 0.49 -3.12 26.70
CA GLU A 18 -0.33 -2.80 27.87
C GLU A 18 0.22 -1.61 28.69
N LYS A 19 1.50 -1.26 28.55
CA LYS A 19 2.10 -0.08 29.20
C LYS A 19 1.65 1.26 28.62
N SER A 20 0.92 1.26 27.51
CA SER A 20 0.28 2.49 26.98
C SER A 20 -0.72 3.12 27.96
N ASN A 21 -1.21 2.36 28.95
CA ASN A 21 -2.07 2.83 30.03
C ASN A 21 -1.30 3.56 31.16
N GLU A 22 0.03 3.46 31.22
CA GLU A 22 0.87 4.12 32.24
C GLU A 22 1.39 5.50 31.80
N VAL A 23 1.05 5.94 30.58
CA VAL A 23 1.57 7.17 29.99
C VAL A 23 0.52 8.28 30.03
N ASP A 24 0.92 9.54 30.25
CA ASP A 24 -0.01 10.68 30.34
C ASP A 24 -0.97 10.73 29.12
N GLN A 25 -2.26 10.51 29.40
CA GLN A 25 -3.35 10.50 28.41
C GLN A 25 -4.23 11.75 28.49
N ARG A 26 -3.82 12.82 29.19
CA ARG A 26 -4.62 14.05 29.27
C ARG A 26 -4.94 14.57 27.87
N ALA A 27 -6.22 14.60 27.53
CA ALA A 27 -6.68 14.99 26.20
C ALA A 27 -6.23 16.42 25.89
N GLU A 28 -5.29 16.54 24.96
CA GLU A 28 -4.99 17.81 24.32
C GLU A 28 -5.88 17.96 23.09
N THR A 29 -6.48 19.14 22.97
CA THR A 29 -7.35 19.48 21.84
C THR A 29 -6.89 20.79 21.21
N PHE A 30 -7.00 20.88 19.90
CA PHE A 30 -6.60 22.08 19.16
C PHE A 30 -7.83 22.80 18.62
N GLY A 31 -7.80 24.14 18.64
CA GLY A 31 -8.89 24.95 18.07
C GLY A 31 -8.81 25.08 16.55
N THR A 32 -7.61 24.94 15.95
CA THR A 32 -7.40 25.04 14.51
C THR A 32 -6.29 24.11 14.04
N VAL A 33 -6.29 23.79 12.74
CA VAL A 33 -5.23 23.00 12.09
C VAL A 33 -3.87 23.69 12.23
N GLU A 34 -3.82 25.02 12.11
CA GLU A 34 -2.59 25.80 12.25
C GLU A 34 -2.00 25.69 13.66
N ALA A 35 -2.84 25.73 14.71
CA ALA A 35 -2.37 25.55 16.08
C ALA A 35 -1.79 24.15 16.31
N PHE A 36 -2.40 23.13 15.71
CA PHE A 36 -1.88 21.76 15.73
C PHE A 36 -0.52 21.65 15.02
N LEU A 37 -0.39 22.21 13.81
CA LEU A 37 0.85 22.17 13.05
C LEU A 37 1.98 22.99 13.70
N ASN A 38 1.67 24.15 14.29
CA ASN A 38 2.65 24.94 15.03
C ASN A 38 3.31 24.18 16.18
N LYS A 39 2.59 23.18 16.75
CA LYS A 39 3.14 22.32 17.80
C LYS A 39 3.95 21.16 17.24
N TYR A 40 3.47 20.51 16.18
CA TYR A 40 3.95 19.19 15.77
C TYR A 40 4.76 19.14 14.48
N ALA A 41 4.66 20.12 13.60
CA ALA A 41 5.32 20.15 12.30
C ALA A 41 6.47 21.17 12.28
N ASP A 42 7.49 20.90 11.46
CA ASP A 42 8.52 21.90 11.12
C ASP A 42 7.87 23.04 10.32
N PRO A 43 8.05 24.32 10.70
CA PRO A 43 7.47 25.46 9.98
C PRO A 43 7.80 25.53 8.48
N THR A 44 8.91 24.92 8.04
CA THR A 44 9.33 24.89 6.63
C THR A 44 8.58 23.86 5.79
N LEU A 45 7.97 22.85 6.43
CA LEU A 45 7.20 21.79 5.79
C LEU A 45 5.70 21.84 6.15
N ALA A 46 5.34 22.59 7.19
CA ALA A 46 3.98 22.72 7.65
C ALA A 46 3.07 23.30 6.56
N ALA A 47 2.08 22.51 6.14
CA ALA A 47 1.11 22.91 5.13
C ALA A 47 -0.31 22.56 5.61
N PRO A 48 -1.12 23.54 6.07
CA PRO A 48 -2.45 23.26 6.58
C PRO A 48 -3.37 22.76 5.47
N ILE A 49 -4.00 21.60 5.69
CA ILE A 49 -5.05 21.06 4.84
C ILE A 49 -6.40 21.31 5.52
N LYS A 50 -7.37 21.86 4.78
CA LYS A 50 -8.76 22.06 5.23
C LYS A 50 -9.77 21.45 4.26
N THR A 51 -9.45 21.41 2.97
CA THR A 51 -10.31 20.87 1.92
C THR A 51 -9.57 19.78 1.15
N LEU A 52 -10.17 18.59 1.09
CA LEU A 52 -9.61 17.42 0.39
C LEU A 52 -10.52 17.03 -0.78
N LEU A 53 -9.93 16.81 -1.95
CA LEU A 53 -10.59 16.09 -3.03
C LEU A 53 -10.30 14.58 -2.89
N ILE A 54 -11.36 13.78 -2.81
CA ILE A 54 -11.28 12.32 -2.88
C ILE A 54 -11.46 11.91 -4.34
N ALA A 55 -10.36 11.48 -4.97
CA ALA A 55 -10.32 10.96 -6.33
C ALA A 55 -10.51 9.42 -6.32
N ASN A 56 -11.58 8.96 -5.68
CA ASN A 56 -11.93 7.56 -5.54
C ASN A 56 -13.42 7.43 -5.15
N ASN A 57 -13.96 6.22 -5.19
CA ASN A 57 -15.34 5.89 -4.86
C ASN A 57 -15.43 4.72 -3.86
N GLY A 58 -16.65 4.23 -3.65
CA GLY A 58 -16.95 3.03 -2.87
C GLY A 58 -16.29 2.97 -1.48
N MET A 59 -15.71 1.81 -1.16
CA MET A 59 -15.11 1.55 0.14
C MET A 59 -13.89 2.44 0.45
N ALA A 60 -13.14 2.85 -0.57
CA ALA A 60 -11.96 3.69 -0.39
C ALA A 60 -12.37 5.06 0.14
N ALA A 61 -13.32 5.72 -0.56
CA ALA A 61 -13.87 6.99 -0.13
C ALA A 61 -14.50 6.90 1.26
N PHE A 62 -15.33 5.87 1.50
CA PHE A 62 -15.95 5.62 2.82
C PHE A 62 -14.92 5.58 3.94
N LYS A 63 -13.91 4.70 3.80
CA LYS A 63 -12.92 4.46 4.84
C LYS A 63 -12.05 5.69 5.10
N CYS A 64 -11.68 6.42 4.05
CA CYS A 64 -10.92 7.67 4.19
C CYS A 64 -11.67 8.69 5.04
N VAL A 65 -12.91 9.02 4.67
CA VAL A 65 -13.73 10.03 5.36
C VAL A 65 -14.01 9.60 6.80
N MET A 66 -14.46 8.36 7.03
CA MET A 66 -14.71 7.85 8.38
C MET A 66 -13.48 7.99 9.28
N SER A 67 -12.30 7.62 8.76
CA SER A 67 -11.06 7.58 9.54
C SER A 67 -10.56 8.98 9.88
N ILE A 68 -10.60 9.91 8.93
CA ILE A 68 -10.18 11.30 9.15
C ILE A 68 -11.17 12.02 10.06
N ARG A 69 -12.48 11.87 9.85
CA ARG A 69 -13.50 12.49 10.72
C ARG A 69 -13.41 12.02 12.16
N ARG A 70 -13.16 10.72 12.38
CA ARG A 70 -12.92 10.18 13.72
C ARG A 70 -11.71 10.86 14.38
N TRP A 71 -10.58 10.93 13.68
CA TRP A 71 -9.39 11.61 14.20
C TRP A 71 -9.63 13.10 14.45
N ALA A 72 -10.38 13.77 13.57
CA ALA A 72 -10.74 15.18 13.72
C ALA A 72 -11.62 15.42 14.96
N GLN A 73 -12.60 14.55 15.21
CA GLN A 73 -13.40 14.57 16.43
C GLN A 73 -12.56 14.36 17.68
N GLU A 74 -11.60 13.43 17.64
CA GLU A 74 -10.73 13.14 18.79
C GLU A 74 -9.79 14.33 19.09
N THR A 75 -9.19 14.93 18.06
CA THR A 75 -8.12 15.94 18.13
C THR A 75 -8.62 17.39 18.23
N PHE A 76 -9.70 17.72 17.53
CA PHE A 76 -10.22 19.10 17.42
C PHE A 76 -11.63 19.26 18.01
N LYS A 77 -12.28 18.16 18.41
CA LYS A 77 -13.69 18.13 18.83
C LYS A 77 -14.65 18.65 17.75
N ASP A 78 -14.24 18.52 16.49
CA ASP A 78 -15.00 18.88 15.30
C ASP A 78 -14.73 17.84 14.20
N ASP A 79 -15.71 16.96 13.96
CA ASP A 79 -15.66 15.93 12.92
C ASP A 79 -15.84 16.50 11.49
N ARG A 80 -16.18 17.78 11.36
CA ARG A 80 -16.39 18.49 10.08
C ARG A 80 -15.32 19.55 9.80
N LEU A 81 -14.26 19.60 10.61
CA LEU A 81 -13.15 20.52 10.42
C LEU A 81 -12.52 20.41 9.02
N PHE A 82 -12.41 19.18 8.51
CA PHE A 82 -11.94 18.89 7.16
C PHE A 82 -13.13 18.72 6.23
N LYS A 83 -13.15 19.50 5.15
CA LYS A 83 -14.17 19.44 4.11
C LYS A 83 -13.76 18.44 3.04
N PHE A 84 -14.65 17.53 2.73
CA PHE A 84 -14.45 16.54 1.67
C PHE A 84 -15.23 16.91 0.43
N ILE A 85 -14.52 17.04 -0.69
CA ILE A 85 -15.08 17.09 -2.02
C ILE A 85 -14.85 15.72 -2.66
N ASN A 86 -15.87 15.08 -3.21
CA ASN A 86 -15.69 13.82 -3.93
C ASN A 86 -15.88 14.02 -5.44
N LEU A 87 -14.93 13.48 -6.21
CA LEU A 87 -15.15 13.22 -7.62
C LEU A 87 -16.16 12.08 -7.72
N THR A 88 -17.24 12.24 -8.48
CA THR A 88 -18.28 11.21 -8.64
C THR A 88 -18.84 11.21 -10.07
N THR A 89 -19.60 10.18 -10.41
CA THR A 89 -20.32 10.06 -11.68
C THR A 89 -21.84 10.02 -11.44
N GLU A 90 -22.65 10.28 -12.47
CA GLU A 90 -24.12 10.15 -12.38
C GLU A 90 -24.54 8.71 -12.06
N GLN A 91 -23.81 7.74 -12.60
CA GLN A 91 -24.03 6.32 -12.36
C GLN A 91 -23.79 5.94 -10.90
N GLU A 92 -22.71 6.46 -10.31
CA GLU A 92 -22.39 6.25 -8.90
C GLU A 92 -23.47 6.87 -8.00
N ILE A 93 -23.93 8.09 -8.27
CA ILE A 93 -25.03 8.69 -7.48
C ILE A 93 -26.30 7.84 -7.57
N SER A 94 -26.61 7.35 -8.77
CA SER A 94 -27.79 6.52 -9.01
C SER A 94 -27.75 5.19 -8.24
N SER A 95 -26.56 4.73 -7.85
CA SER A 95 -26.37 3.50 -7.06
C SER A 95 -26.62 3.71 -5.56
N ASN A 96 -26.80 4.96 -5.13
CA ASN A 96 -27.08 5.39 -3.75
C ASN A 96 -26.05 4.86 -2.72
N PRO A 97 -24.74 5.11 -2.91
CA PRO A 97 -23.70 4.58 -2.03
C PRO A 97 -23.66 5.35 -0.70
N GLU A 98 -23.24 4.67 0.35
CA GLU A 98 -23.30 5.22 1.71
C GLU A 98 -22.31 6.36 1.93
N TYR A 99 -21.12 6.27 1.32
CA TYR A 99 -20.07 7.25 1.52
C TYR A 99 -20.45 8.65 1.01
N LEU A 100 -21.25 8.77 -0.06
CA LEU A 100 -21.65 10.06 -0.59
C LEU A 100 -22.50 10.86 0.41
N LYS A 101 -23.25 10.19 1.30
CA LYS A 101 -23.99 10.85 2.38
C LYS A 101 -23.07 11.48 3.42
N MET A 102 -21.83 11.02 3.48
CA MET A 102 -20.80 11.56 4.35
C MET A 102 -19.99 12.68 3.70
N ILE A 103 -20.04 12.84 2.38
CA ILE A 103 -19.25 13.84 1.67
C ILE A 103 -19.90 15.23 1.83
N ASP A 104 -19.08 16.29 1.92
CA ASP A 104 -19.57 17.66 2.11
C ASP A 104 -19.97 18.33 0.78
N ASN A 105 -19.29 17.98 -0.32
CA ASN A 105 -19.63 18.42 -1.67
C ASN A 105 -19.17 17.40 -2.73
N PHE A 106 -19.78 17.39 -3.90
CA PHE A 106 -19.38 16.50 -5.00
C PHE A 106 -19.21 17.26 -6.31
N VAL A 107 -18.34 16.74 -7.16
CA VAL A 107 -18.07 17.24 -8.50
C VAL A 107 -18.22 16.10 -9.50
N PHE A 108 -18.70 16.43 -10.69
CA PHE A 108 -19.11 15.45 -11.68
C PHE A 108 -18.06 15.25 -12.78
N SER A 109 -17.69 13.99 -12.98
CA SER A 109 -16.95 13.48 -14.13
C SER A 109 -17.86 12.68 -15.06
N GLU A 110 -17.34 12.34 -16.24
CA GLU A 110 -18.04 11.47 -17.19
C GLU A 110 -18.29 10.06 -16.58
N SER A 111 -19.51 9.54 -16.77
CA SER A 111 -19.86 8.17 -16.39
C SER A 111 -19.13 7.12 -17.25
N GLY A 112 -19.18 5.86 -16.83
CA GLY A 112 -18.56 4.74 -17.54
C GLY A 112 -17.23 4.29 -16.92
N ALA A 113 -16.34 3.78 -17.77
CA ALA A 113 -15.04 3.23 -17.34
C ALA A 113 -14.19 4.26 -16.59
N ASN A 114 -13.35 3.78 -15.66
CA ASN A 114 -12.62 4.66 -14.75
C ASN A 114 -11.59 5.58 -15.45
N GLU A 115 -11.10 5.19 -16.62
CA GLU A 115 -10.23 5.98 -17.50
C GLU A 115 -10.83 7.35 -17.88
N ASN A 116 -12.16 7.48 -17.83
CA ASN A 116 -12.87 8.72 -18.12
C ASN A 116 -13.10 9.59 -16.86
N ASN A 117 -12.88 9.05 -15.66
CA ASN A 117 -13.22 9.70 -14.38
C ASN A 117 -12.13 9.51 -13.30
N TYR A 118 -12.29 8.53 -12.39
CA TYR A 118 -11.43 8.35 -11.21
C TYR A 118 -9.96 8.03 -11.55
N ALA A 119 -9.69 7.51 -12.75
CA ALA A 119 -8.34 7.25 -13.25
C ALA A 119 -7.83 8.33 -14.22
N ASN A 120 -8.67 9.31 -14.57
CA ASN A 120 -8.32 10.40 -15.47
C ASN A 120 -7.58 11.51 -14.71
N VAL A 121 -6.25 11.53 -14.83
CA VAL A 121 -5.41 12.51 -14.14
C VAL A 121 -5.77 13.95 -14.52
N ASP A 122 -6.01 14.23 -15.80
CA ASP A 122 -6.33 15.59 -16.26
C ASP A 122 -7.66 16.09 -15.68
N ASP A 123 -8.66 15.21 -15.60
CA ASP A 123 -9.95 15.57 -15.00
C ASP A 123 -9.85 15.77 -13.48
N ILE A 124 -9.10 14.91 -12.77
CA ILE A 124 -8.81 15.10 -11.35
C ILE A 124 -8.12 16.45 -11.11
N LEU A 125 -7.10 16.79 -11.90
CA LEU A 125 -6.37 18.06 -11.79
C LEU A 125 -7.29 19.26 -12.03
N LYS A 126 -8.12 19.20 -13.08
CA LYS A 126 -9.12 20.23 -13.39
C LYS A 126 -10.07 20.45 -12.21
N HIS A 127 -10.59 19.38 -11.60
CA HIS A 127 -11.48 19.48 -10.47
C HIS A 127 -10.78 19.98 -9.20
N ALA A 128 -9.56 19.51 -8.93
CA ALA A 128 -8.77 19.96 -7.79
C ALA A 128 -8.49 21.48 -7.86
N VAL A 129 -8.05 21.97 -9.03
CA VAL A 129 -7.74 23.38 -9.26
C VAL A 129 -8.99 24.25 -9.21
N SER A 130 -10.06 23.87 -9.91
CA SER A 130 -11.29 24.68 -9.96
C SER A 130 -12.00 24.81 -8.61
N ASN A 131 -11.82 23.84 -7.71
CA ASN A 131 -12.39 23.85 -6.38
C ASN A 131 -11.44 24.36 -5.28
N ASN A 132 -10.22 24.79 -5.64
CA ASN A 132 -9.20 25.29 -4.71
C ASN A 132 -8.97 24.36 -3.52
N VAL A 133 -8.83 23.05 -3.78
CA VAL A 133 -8.57 22.07 -2.71
C VAL A 133 -7.12 22.15 -2.25
N ASP A 134 -6.88 21.88 -0.97
CA ASP A 134 -5.53 21.89 -0.40
C ASP A 134 -4.78 20.60 -0.72
N ALA A 135 -5.52 19.48 -0.81
CA ALA A 135 -4.95 18.16 -1.06
C ALA A 135 -5.88 17.23 -1.85
N VAL A 136 -5.28 16.21 -2.47
CA VAL A 136 -5.98 15.08 -3.12
C VAL A 136 -5.60 13.77 -2.43
N TRP A 137 -6.60 12.92 -2.21
CA TRP A 137 -6.41 11.53 -1.79
C TRP A 137 -6.98 10.58 -2.84
N ALA A 138 -6.14 9.65 -3.30
CA ALA A 138 -6.51 8.66 -4.33
C ALA A 138 -6.71 7.24 -3.78
N GLY A 139 -6.30 6.95 -2.54
CA GLY A 139 -6.50 5.64 -1.92
C GLY A 139 -5.84 4.49 -2.68
N TRP A 140 -6.66 3.56 -3.19
CA TRP A 140 -6.23 2.41 -4.00
C TRP A 140 -7.07 2.26 -5.28
N GLY A 141 -6.50 1.61 -6.29
CA GLY A 141 -7.11 1.55 -7.62
C GLY A 141 -7.07 2.90 -8.35
N HIS A 142 -7.70 2.97 -9.52
CA HIS A 142 -7.78 4.19 -10.33
C HIS A 142 -6.40 4.86 -10.53
N ALA A 143 -6.29 6.18 -10.31
CA ALA A 143 -5.04 6.92 -10.45
C ALA A 143 -4.08 6.83 -9.24
N SER A 144 -4.34 5.97 -8.25
CA SER A 144 -3.54 5.92 -7.00
C SER A 144 -2.07 5.54 -7.19
N GLU A 145 -1.74 4.84 -8.27
CA GLU A 145 -0.37 4.45 -8.63
C GLU A 145 0.15 5.20 -9.88
N ASN A 146 -0.59 6.22 -10.36
CA ASN A 146 -0.18 7.01 -11.51
C ASN A 146 0.71 8.20 -11.07
N PRO A 147 2.02 8.21 -11.40
CA PRO A 147 2.93 9.27 -10.96
C PRO A 147 2.61 10.65 -11.54
N ASP A 148 1.85 10.72 -12.64
CA ASP A 148 1.42 12.00 -13.23
C ASP A 148 0.45 12.76 -12.32
N LEU A 149 -0.29 12.07 -11.47
CA LEU A 149 -1.19 12.70 -10.51
C LEU A 149 -0.43 13.56 -9.48
N PRO A 150 0.47 13.03 -8.64
CA PRO A 150 1.25 13.87 -7.72
C PRO A 150 2.12 14.90 -8.45
N ASN A 151 2.65 14.57 -9.63
CA ASN A 151 3.46 15.50 -10.43
C ASN A 151 2.63 16.69 -10.94
N GLY A 152 1.41 16.44 -11.42
CA GLY A 152 0.47 17.46 -11.86
C GLY A 152 0.00 18.35 -10.71
N LEU A 153 -0.40 17.75 -9.58
CA LEU A 153 -0.88 18.47 -8.40
C LEU A 153 0.19 19.44 -7.85
N LYS A 154 1.45 18.99 -7.81
CA LYS A 154 2.59 19.81 -7.39
C LYS A 154 2.75 21.08 -8.21
N LYS A 155 2.47 21.06 -9.52
CA LYS A 155 2.52 22.26 -10.39
C LYS A 155 1.49 23.32 -9.99
N HIS A 156 0.45 22.94 -9.27
CA HIS A 156 -0.62 23.81 -8.79
C HIS A 156 -0.56 24.06 -7.28
N ASN A 157 0.53 23.67 -6.60
CA ASN A 157 0.67 23.73 -5.14
C ASN A 157 -0.43 22.98 -4.38
N ILE A 158 -0.98 21.92 -4.98
CA ILE A 158 -1.94 21.03 -4.33
C ILE A 158 -1.18 19.81 -3.81
N LEU A 159 -1.42 19.45 -2.55
CA LEU A 159 -0.73 18.33 -1.91
C LEU A 159 -1.32 17.00 -2.37
N PHE A 160 -0.48 15.96 -2.43
CA PHE A 160 -0.93 14.59 -2.65
C PHE A 160 -0.76 13.79 -1.37
N MET A 161 -1.83 13.14 -0.90
CA MET A 161 -1.82 12.29 0.29
C MET A 161 -1.32 10.87 -0.05
N GLY A 162 -0.10 10.77 -0.56
CA GLY A 162 0.54 9.54 -1.03
C GLY A 162 2.03 9.76 -1.30
N PRO A 163 2.74 8.78 -1.86
CA PRO A 163 4.14 8.95 -2.21
C PRO A 163 4.32 9.97 -3.35
N PRO A 164 5.48 10.64 -3.43
CA PRO A 164 5.79 11.54 -4.54
C PRO A 164 5.97 10.77 -5.86
N GLY A 165 5.74 11.45 -6.99
CA GLY A 165 5.81 10.85 -8.33
C GLY A 165 7.10 10.05 -8.62
N PRO A 166 8.31 10.56 -8.33
CA PRO A 166 9.55 9.81 -8.53
C PRO A 166 9.63 8.49 -7.77
N ALA A 167 9.17 8.47 -6.50
CA ALA A 167 9.13 7.26 -5.69
C ALA A 167 8.07 6.28 -6.22
N MET A 168 6.90 6.80 -6.59
CA MET A 168 5.79 6.02 -7.16
C MET A 168 6.20 5.32 -8.48
N PHE A 169 6.85 6.05 -9.40
CA PHE A 169 7.34 5.50 -10.66
C PHE A 169 8.40 4.41 -10.45
N THR A 170 9.43 4.72 -9.65
CA THR A 170 10.57 3.81 -9.44
C THR A 170 10.15 2.48 -8.81
N LEU A 171 9.15 2.53 -7.93
CA LEU A 171 8.66 1.35 -7.20
C LEU A 171 7.55 0.60 -7.95
N GLY A 172 6.77 1.28 -8.79
CA GLY A 172 5.71 0.65 -9.59
C GLY A 172 6.23 -0.16 -10.78
N ASP A 173 7.39 0.19 -11.35
CA ASP A 173 8.01 -0.60 -12.41
C ASP A 173 8.67 -1.86 -11.83
N LYS A 174 8.27 -3.04 -12.31
CA LYS A 174 8.71 -4.34 -11.76
C LYS A 174 10.21 -4.58 -11.95
N ILE A 175 10.79 -4.08 -13.02
CA ILE A 175 12.22 -4.25 -13.32
C ILE A 175 13.04 -3.30 -12.44
N ALA A 176 12.66 -2.02 -12.41
CA ALA A 176 13.32 -0.98 -11.63
C ALA A 176 13.24 -1.28 -10.13
N SER A 177 12.07 -1.65 -9.62
CA SER A 177 11.88 -2.02 -8.21
C SER A 177 12.70 -3.26 -7.82
N THR A 178 12.85 -4.25 -8.69
CA THR A 178 13.68 -5.43 -8.41
C THR A 178 15.18 -5.11 -8.41
N ILE A 179 15.65 -4.25 -9.34
CA ILE A 179 17.04 -3.73 -9.34
C ILE A 179 17.32 -2.97 -8.05
N LEU A 180 16.38 -2.13 -7.62
CA LEU A 180 16.47 -1.37 -6.38
C LEU A 180 16.51 -2.30 -5.15
N ALA A 181 15.61 -3.29 -5.08
CA ALA A 181 15.56 -4.26 -4.00
C ALA A 181 16.89 -5.01 -3.82
N GLN A 182 17.45 -5.56 -4.91
CA GLN A 182 18.74 -6.25 -4.83
C GLN A 182 19.90 -5.30 -4.51
N SER A 183 19.83 -4.03 -4.95
CA SER A 183 20.83 -3.00 -4.60
C SER A 183 20.76 -2.59 -3.13
N ALA A 184 19.57 -2.66 -2.53
CA ALA A 184 19.34 -2.50 -1.10
C ALA A 184 19.67 -3.78 -0.29
N GLY A 185 20.16 -4.85 -0.94
CA GLY A 185 20.43 -6.12 -0.29
C GLY A 185 19.17 -6.85 0.19
N VAL A 186 18.00 -6.52 -0.34
CA VAL A 186 16.77 -7.28 -0.13
C VAL A 186 16.82 -8.52 -1.02
N PRO A 187 16.55 -9.73 -0.50
CA PRO A 187 16.55 -10.93 -1.32
C PRO A 187 15.53 -10.83 -2.48
N VAL A 188 15.93 -11.22 -3.68
CA VAL A 188 15.07 -11.31 -4.87
C VAL A 188 15.17 -12.71 -5.45
N VAL A 189 14.11 -13.20 -6.08
CA VAL A 189 14.16 -14.49 -6.78
C VAL A 189 15.11 -14.42 -7.98
N PRO A 190 15.74 -15.53 -8.39
CA PRO A 190 16.53 -15.57 -9.62
C PRO A 190 15.71 -15.08 -10.82
N TRP A 191 16.21 -14.05 -11.49
CA TRP A 191 15.54 -13.35 -12.57
C TRP A 191 16.54 -12.85 -13.63
N SER A 192 16.07 -12.41 -14.80
CA SER A 192 16.94 -12.00 -15.91
C SER A 192 17.86 -10.83 -15.57
N GLY A 193 17.43 -9.94 -14.67
CA GLY A 193 18.26 -8.85 -14.13
C GLY A 193 19.09 -9.21 -12.90
N SER A 194 19.26 -10.49 -12.57
CA SER A 194 20.11 -10.89 -11.44
C SER A 194 21.55 -10.38 -11.63
N ASN A 195 22.10 -9.79 -10.56
CA ASN A 195 23.41 -9.15 -10.51
C ASN A 195 23.52 -7.78 -11.23
N ILE A 196 22.40 -7.12 -11.51
CA ILE A 196 22.36 -5.74 -12.06
C ILE A 196 22.09 -4.75 -10.92
N PHE A 197 23.12 -4.15 -10.36
CA PHE A 197 22.99 -3.26 -9.21
C PHE A 197 23.06 -1.79 -9.62
N LEU A 198 22.41 -0.93 -8.83
CA LEU A 198 22.71 0.49 -8.80
C LEU A 198 24.14 0.71 -8.30
N SER A 199 24.74 1.82 -8.74
CA SER A 199 26.07 2.19 -8.24
C SER A 199 25.99 2.52 -6.75
N LYS A 200 27.07 2.24 -6.00
CA LYS A 200 27.13 2.57 -4.56
C LYS A 200 26.87 4.04 -4.28
N GLU A 201 27.34 4.93 -5.17
CA GLU A 201 27.10 6.36 -5.04
C GLU A 201 25.60 6.72 -5.09
N ILE A 202 24.83 6.07 -5.96
CA ILE A 202 23.37 6.26 -6.03
C ILE A 202 22.71 5.75 -4.74
N CYS A 203 23.15 4.60 -4.23
CA CYS A 203 22.63 4.05 -2.97
C CYS A 203 22.98 4.92 -1.74
N GLU A 204 24.15 5.55 -1.72
CA GLU A 204 24.65 6.34 -0.59
C GLU A 204 24.16 7.79 -0.61
N ARG A 205 23.88 8.37 -1.79
CA ARG A 205 23.33 9.73 -1.91
C ARG A 205 21.94 9.88 -1.27
N GLY A 206 21.19 8.78 -1.16
CA GLY A 206 20.12 8.56 -0.18
C GLY A 206 19.24 9.78 0.12
N LYS A 207 18.78 10.49 -0.91
CA LYS A 207 17.78 11.57 -0.85
C LYS A 207 17.16 11.68 -2.24
N ILE A 208 15.81 11.72 -2.27
CA ILE A 208 14.88 12.14 -3.33
C ILE A 208 15.43 11.98 -4.77
N ASP A 209 14.80 11.09 -5.55
CA ASP A 209 15.09 10.83 -6.99
C ASP A 209 16.14 9.73 -7.28
N VAL A 210 16.12 8.62 -6.53
CA VAL A 210 16.80 7.39 -6.97
C VAL A 210 16.06 6.85 -8.19
N GLU A 211 16.68 6.97 -9.37
CA GLU A 211 16.12 6.49 -10.63
C GLU A 211 16.96 5.35 -11.19
N VAL A 212 16.30 4.31 -11.70
CA VAL A 212 16.95 3.23 -12.44
C VAL A 212 17.05 3.64 -13.91
N SER A 213 18.27 3.82 -14.40
CA SER A 213 18.47 4.33 -15.76
C SER A 213 17.85 3.42 -16.83
N PRO A 214 17.40 3.97 -17.98
CA PRO A 214 16.88 3.15 -19.08
C PRO A 214 17.84 2.05 -19.53
N GLU A 215 19.16 2.29 -19.48
CA GLU A 215 20.19 1.32 -19.83
C GLU A 215 20.21 0.13 -18.85
N LEU A 216 20.11 0.40 -17.54
CA LEU A 216 20.05 -0.66 -16.53
C LEU A 216 18.77 -1.48 -16.65
N ARG A 217 17.62 -0.82 -16.90
CA ARG A 217 16.36 -1.54 -17.16
C ARG A 217 16.45 -2.41 -18.41
N SER A 218 16.98 -1.86 -19.50
CA SER A 218 17.17 -2.59 -20.76
C SER A 218 18.09 -3.80 -20.59
N ALA A 219 19.14 -3.69 -19.79
CA ALA A 219 20.06 -4.78 -19.51
C ALA A 219 19.42 -5.96 -18.73
N ALA A 220 18.29 -5.73 -18.05
CA ALA A 220 17.52 -6.76 -17.37
C ALA A 220 16.45 -7.41 -18.27
N CYS A 221 16.23 -6.87 -19.47
CA CYS A 221 15.21 -7.32 -20.41
C CYS A 221 15.72 -8.44 -21.33
N VAL A 222 14.77 -9.14 -21.95
CA VAL A 222 15.00 -10.12 -23.02
C VAL A 222 14.09 -9.78 -24.20
N TYR A 223 14.60 -9.86 -25.42
CA TYR A 223 13.90 -9.36 -26.61
C TYR A 223 13.36 -10.48 -27.51
N ASP A 224 13.94 -11.67 -27.43
CA ASP A 224 13.48 -12.86 -28.12
C ASP A 224 13.63 -14.13 -27.26
N HIS A 225 13.00 -15.21 -27.71
CA HIS A 225 12.97 -16.47 -26.96
C HIS A 225 14.32 -17.20 -26.90
N GLU A 226 15.20 -17.04 -27.90
CA GLU A 226 16.53 -17.67 -27.92
C GLU A 226 17.45 -16.98 -26.91
N GLU A 227 17.44 -15.65 -26.91
CA GLU A 227 18.08 -14.83 -25.88
C GLU A 227 17.55 -15.18 -24.49
N ALA A 228 16.23 -15.28 -24.33
CA ALA A 228 15.62 -15.60 -23.06
C ALA A 228 16.12 -16.94 -22.49
N ILE A 229 16.20 -18.00 -23.31
CA ILE A 229 16.74 -19.30 -22.91
C ILE A 229 18.23 -19.21 -22.54
N ARG A 230 19.02 -18.42 -23.28
CA ARG A 230 20.45 -18.17 -22.96
C ARG A 230 20.58 -17.46 -21.61
N VAL A 231 19.80 -16.42 -21.36
CA VAL A 231 19.78 -15.66 -20.10
C VAL A 231 19.34 -16.55 -18.93
N MET A 232 18.36 -17.43 -19.11
CA MET A 232 17.98 -18.40 -18.07
C MET A 232 19.16 -19.27 -17.64
N LYS A 233 19.97 -19.76 -18.60
CA LYS A 233 21.17 -20.57 -18.31
C LYS A 233 22.24 -19.74 -17.60
N GLU A 234 22.52 -18.52 -18.05
CA GLU A 234 23.50 -17.62 -17.44
C GLU A 234 23.14 -17.25 -15.99
N LYS A 235 21.88 -16.85 -15.78
CA LYS A 235 21.37 -16.38 -14.49
C LYS A 235 20.86 -17.50 -13.58
N LYS A 236 20.99 -18.77 -14.02
CA LYS A 236 20.54 -19.97 -13.28
C LYS A 236 19.05 -19.95 -12.93
N ILE A 237 18.22 -19.44 -13.84
CA ILE A 237 16.77 -19.44 -13.72
C ILE A 237 16.26 -20.81 -14.14
N SER A 238 15.66 -21.55 -13.20
CA SER A 238 15.13 -22.88 -13.46
C SER A 238 13.64 -22.83 -13.82
N TYR A 239 13.15 -23.87 -14.51
CA TYR A 239 11.72 -24.11 -14.62
C TYR A 239 11.14 -24.55 -13.26
N PRO A 240 9.86 -24.21 -12.96
CA PRO A 240 9.00 -23.34 -13.74
C PRO A 240 9.47 -21.87 -13.73
N VAL A 241 9.23 -21.16 -14.83
CA VAL A 241 9.63 -19.75 -15.02
C VAL A 241 8.41 -18.91 -15.40
N MET A 242 8.38 -17.67 -14.92
CA MET A 242 7.44 -16.64 -15.31
C MET A 242 8.06 -15.73 -16.37
N ILE A 243 7.39 -15.59 -17.51
CA ILE A 243 7.65 -14.54 -18.50
C ILE A 243 6.73 -13.38 -18.15
N LYS A 244 7.29 -12.18 -17.95
CA LYS A 244 6.52 -10.98 -17.55
C LYS A 244 6.91 -9.78 -18.39
N ALA A 245 5.92 -9.00 -18.83
CA ALA A 245 6.12 -7.63 -19.30
C ALA A 245 5.99 -6.64 -18.12
N SER A 246 6.87 -5.65 -18.04
CA SER A 246 6.87 -4.65 -16.95
C SER A 246 5.55 -3.86 -16.94
N GLU A 247 5.11 -3.44 -18.13
CA GLU A 247 3.92 -2.63 -18.39
C GLU A 247 2.61 -3.43 -18.37
N GLY A 248 2.69 -4.75 -18.14
CA GLY A 248 1.52 -5.62 -18.05
C GLY A 248 0.74 -5.42 -16.75
N GLY A 249 -0.47 -4.86 -16.84
CA GLY A 249 -1.44 -4.74 -15.74
C GLY A 249 -2.48 -5.87 -15.72
N GLY A 250 -3.02 -6.20 -14.54
CA GLY A 250 -4.19 -7.08 -14.40
C GLY A 250 -4.02 -8.50 -14.96
N GLY A 251 -2.80 -9.05 -14.93
CA GLY A 251 -2.49 -10.38 -15.46
C GLY A 251 -2.12 -10.44 -16.95
N LYS A 252 -2.25 -9.32 -17.70
CA LYS A 252 -1.77 -9.23 -19.09
C LYS A 252 -0.24 -9.24 -19.13
N GLY A 253 0.33 -9.88 -20.16
CA GLY A 253 1.77 -9.95 -20.34
C GLY A 253 2.47 -10.85 -19.32
N ILE A 254 1.76 -11.79 -18.69
CA ILE A 254 2.31 -12.73 -17.71
C ILE A 254 2.02 -14.17 -18.16
N ARG A 255 3.04 -15.02 -18.23
CA ARG A 255 2.89 -16.45 -18.55
C ARG A 255 3.78 -17.34 -17.71
N LEU A 256 3.18 -18.39 -17.15
CA LEU A 256 3.88 -19.50 -16.51
C LEU A 256 4.33 -20.49 -17.58
N VAL A 257 5.61 -20.86 -17.55
CA VAL A 257 6.19 -21.87 -18.43
C VAL A 257 6.85 -22.95 -17.56
N ARG A 258 6.43 -24.21 -17.74
CA ARG A 258 6.92 -25.35 -16.94
C ARG A 258 8.02 -26.14 -17.62
N ASN A 259 8.19 -26.00 -18.93
CA ASN A 259 9.14 -26.76 -19.73
C ASN A 259 9.59 -25.93 -20.95
N GLU A 260 10.69 -26.35 -21.59
CA GLU A 260 11.29 -25.64 -22.72
C GLU A 260 10.41 -25.65 -23.98
N SER A 261 9.66 -26.74 -24.24
CA SER A 261 8.77 -26.86 -25.41
C SER A 261 7.65 -25.81 -25.45
N ASP A 262 7.18 -25.37 -24.28
CA ASP A 262 6.12 -24.37 -24.17
C ASP A 262 6.67 -22.93 -24.22
N PHE A 263 8.00 -22.74 -24.18
CA PHE A 263 8.60 -21.43 -23.94
C PHE A 263 8.37 -20.45 -25.09
N GLU A 264 8.69 -20.85 -26.33
CA GLU A 264 8.58 -19.99 -27.51
C GLU A 264 7.15 -19.47 -27.72
N VAL A 265 6.16 -20.37 -27.61
CA VAL A 265 4.74 -20.03 -27.79
C VAL A 265 4.27 -19.05 -26.73
N ASN A 266 4.66 -19.26 -25.47
CA ASN A 266 4.26 -18.36 -24.39
C ASN A 266 5.01 -17.02 -24.41
N PHE A 267 6.27 -16.99 -24.85
CA PHE A 267 7.02 -15.75 -25.04
C PHE A 267 6.35 -14.85 -26.09
N ARG A 268 6.03 -15.41 -27.26
CA ARG A 268 5.31 -14.70 -28.33
C ARG A 268 3.94 -14.19 -27.90
N ARG A 269 3.23 -14.94 -27.04
CA ARG A 269 1.96 -14.50 -26.45
C ARG A 269 2.15 -13.25 -25.58
N VAL A 270 3.18 -13.22 -24.73
CA VAL A 270 3.48 -12.03 -23.91
C VAL A 270 3.80 -10.82 -24.79
N GLN A 271 4.61 -11.00 -25.84
CA GLN A 271 4.92 -9.93 -26.81
C GLN A 271 3.67 -9.40 -27.52
N ALA A 272 2.73 -10.29 -27.87
CA ALA A 272 1.49 -9.90 -28.54
C ALA A 272 0.52 -9.17 -27.59
N GLU A 273 0.49 -9.53 -26.31
CA GLU A 273 -0.36 -8.87 -25.31
C GLU A 273 0.14 -7.49 -24.93
N VAL A 274 1.46 -7.30 -24.91
CA VAL A 274 2.10 -6.03 -24.51
C VAL A 274 3.14 -5.65 -25.58
N ALA A 275 2.64 -5.09 -26.68
CA ALA A 275 3.47 -4.70 -27.82
C ALA A 275 4.47 -3.61 -27.42
N GLY A 276 5.76 -3.85 -27.67
CA GLY A 276 6.85 -2.92 -27.32
C GLY A 276 7.21 -2.89 -25.82
N GLY A 277 6.60 -3.74 -25.00
CA GLY A 277 6.86 -3.81 -23.57
C GLY A 277 8.23 -4.41 -23.23
N HIS A 278 8.75 -4.03 -22.07
CA HIS A 278 9.97 -4.57 -21.50
C HIS A 278 9.70 -5.95 -20.89
N ILE A 279 10.19 -7.02 -21.52
CA ILE A 279 10.00 -8.40 -21.06
C ILE A 279 11.18 -8.84 -20.20
N PHE A 280 10.90 -9.46 -19.06
CA PHE A 280 11.88 -10.05 -18.16
C PHE A 280 11.43 -11.46 -17.71
N LEU A 281 12.38 -12.24 -17.19
CA LEU A 281 12.17 -13.62 -16.75
C LEU A 281 12.39 -13.71 -15.25
N MET A 282 11.61 -14.54 -14.58
CA MET A 282 11.71 -14.75 -13.14
C MET A 282 11.39 -16.20 -12.80
N HIS A 283 12.18 -16.81 -11.92
CA HIS A 283 11.89 -18.14 -11.40
C HIS A 283 10.52 -18.14 -10.70
N CYS A 284 9.69 -19.14 -11.01
CA CYS A 284 8.38 -19.29 -10.39
C CYS A 284 8.52 -20.13 -9.11
N LEU A 285 8.41 -19.49 -7.95
CA LEU A 285 8.36 -20.20 -6.68
C LEU A 285 6.99 -20.86 -6.49
N GLU A 286 6.99 -22.17 -6.26
CA GLU A 286 5.79 -22.94 -5.94
C GLU A 286 5.68 -23.17 -4.42
N GLY A 287 4.47 -23.20 -3.88
CA GLY A 287 4.23 -23.42 -2.45
C GLY A 287 4.64 -22.26 -1.53
N ALA A 288 4.94 -21.10 -2.10
CA ALA A 288 5.23 -19.90 -1.34
C ALA A 288 3.96 -19.30 -0.70
N ARG A 289 4.14 -18.70 0.47
CA ARG A 289 3.19 -17.78 1.10
C ARG A 289 3.39 -16.39 0.51
N HIS A 290 2.30 -15.64 0.38
CA HIS A 290 2.34 -14.23 0.01
C HIS A 290 2.25 -13.41 1.29
N ILE A 291 3.36 -12.78 1.67
CA ILE A 291 3.47 -12.01 2.90
C ILE A 291 3.78 -10.56 2.56
N GLU A 292 3.19 -9.64 3.31
CA GLU A 292 3.33 -8.22 3.10
C GLU A 292 3.83 -7.52 4.35
N VAL A 293 4.50 -6.39 4.17
CA VAL A 293 4.86 -5.46 5.24
C VAL A 293 4.16 -4.13 4.98
N GLN A 294 3.34 -3.68 5.92
CA GLN A 294 2.79 -2.32 5.89
C GLN A 294 3.90 -1.33 6.21
N LEU A 295 4.06 -0.32 5.36
CA LEU A 295 4.98 0.79 5.59
C LEU A 295 4.22 2.10 5.83
N LEU A 296 4.85 2.97 6.60
CA LEU A 296 4.44 4.37 6.77
C LEU A 296 5.69 5.24 6.81
N GLY A 297 5.83 6.18 5.86
CA GLY A 297 6.97 7.10 5.75
C GLY A 297 6.58 8.56 5.88
N ASP A 298 7.40 9.38 6.54
CA ASP A 298 7.22 10.84 6.58
C ASP A 298 8.11 11.60 5.59
N MET A 299 7.92 12.91 5.53
CA MET A 299 8.69 13.83 4.67
C MET A 299 10.12 14.06 5.16
N TYR A 300 10.51 13.52 6.32
CA TYR A 300 11.80 13.71 6.96
C TYR A 300 12.77 12.55 6.69
N GLY A 301 12.34 11.57 5.89
CA GLY A 301 13.12 10.39 5.52
C GLY A 301 12.99 9.24 6.51
N GLU A 302 12.09 9.34 7.50
CA GLU A 302 11.81 8.25 8.41
C GLU A 302 10.71 7.35 7.84
N VAL A 303 10.90 6.03 7.95
CA VAL A 303 9.95 5.02 7.49
C VAL A 303 9.91 3.92 8.53
N ILE A 304 8.69 3.51 8.89
CA ILE A 304 8.44 2.45 9.86
C ILE A 304 7.64 1.31 9.23
N ALA A 305 7.79 0.11 9.79
CA ALA A 305 6.93 -1.03 9.50
C ALA A 305 5.79 -1.13 10.53
N LEU A 306 4.57 -1.36 10.05
CA LEU A 306 3.36 -1.54 10.85
C LEU A 306 2.86 -2.99 10.74
N ARG A 307 3.79 -3.91 11.02
CA ARG A 307 3.61 -5.36 11.03
C ARG A 307 3.37 -5.97 9.64
N THR A 308 3.33 -7.30 9.66
CA THR A 308 3.14 -8.14 8.47
C THR A 308 1.69 -8.53 8.27
N ARG A 309 1.32 -8.88 7.03
CA ARG A 309 0.06 -9.55 6.68
C ARG A 309 0.35 -10.79 5.83
N ASP A 310 -0.41 -11.87 6.00
CA ASP A 310 -0.42 -13.02 5.11
C ASP A 310 -1.67 -12.93 4.23
N CYS A 311 -1.48 -12.86 2.92
CA CYS A 311 -2.53 -12.77 1.90
C CYS A 311 -2.44 -13.94 0.91
N THR A 312 -1.92 -15.10 1.37
CA THR A 312 -1.72 -16.29 0.53
C THR A 312 -3.01 -16.81 -0.09
N VAL A 313 -4.15 -16.64 0.60
CA VAL A 313 -5.45 -17.16 0.12
C VAL A 313 -5.99 -16.24 -0.98
N GLN A 314 -5.65 -16.60 -2.21
CA GLN A 314 -6.01 -15.86 -3.42
C GLN A 314 -6.76 -16.74 -4.41
N ARG A 315 -7.65 -16.13 -5.18
CA ARG A 315 -8.33 -16.76 -6.32
C ARG A 315 -8.07 -15.94 -7.56
N ARG A 316 -7.44 -16.53 -8.59
CA ARG A 316 -7.08 -15.83 -9.84
C ARG A 316 -6.31 -14.52 -9.58
N CYS A 317 -5.36 -14.54 -8.65
CA CYS A 317 -4.58 -13.38 -8.20
C CYS A 317 -5.39 -12.28 -7.48
N GLN A 318 -6.64 -12.55 -7.10
CA GLN A 318 -7.43 -11.70 -6.22
C GLN A 318 -7.29 -12.19 -4.78
N LYS A 319 -6.85 -11.33 -3.86
CA LYS A 319 -6.82 -11.64 -2.42
C LYS A 319 -8.24 -11.79 -1.89
N ILE A 320 -8.52 -12.85 -1.12
CA ILE A 320 -9.87 -13.15 -0.61
C ILE A 320 -9.90 -13.15 0.93
N ILE A 321 -8.94 -13.85 1.53
CA ILE A 321 -8.74 -13.92 2.98
C ILE A 321 -7.34 -13.42 3.26
N GLU A 322 -7.23 -12.50 4.22
CA GLU A 322 -5.98 -11.93 4.67
C GLU A 322 -5.92 -12.02 6.20
N GLU A 323 -4.74 -12.26 6.76
CA GLU A 323 -4.56 -12.31 8.21
C GLU A 323 -3.32 -11.53 8.65
N ALA A 324 -3.32 -11.09 9.90
CA ALA A 324 -2.24 -10.30 10.46
C ALA A 324 -2.06 -10.61 11.97
N PRO A 325 -0.82 -10.75 12.48
CA PRO A 325 0.43 -10.76 11.72
C PRO A 325 0.57 -12.02 10.85
N ALA A 326 1.55 -12.06 9.94
CA ALA A 326 1.80 -13.23 9.09
C ALA A 326 2.39 -14.42 9.89
N ILE A 327 1.54 -15.13 10.62
CA ILE A 327 1.92 -16.22 11.54
C ILE A 327 2.60 -17.40 10.85
N ALA A 328 2.44 -17.54 9.54
CA ALA A 328 3.11 -18.56 8.74
C ALA A 328 4.64 -18.41 8.77
N ALA A 329 5.15 -17.18 8.92
CA ALA A 329 6.58 -16.91 9.06
C ALA A 329 6.98 -16.79 10.54
N PRO A 330 8.12 -17.39 10.97
CA PRO A 330 8.65 -17.16 12.31
C PRO A 330 8.89 -15.67 12.59
N LEU A 331 8.73 -15.23 13.85
CA LEU A 331 8.87 -13.82 14.22
C LEU A 331 10.20 -13.22 13.75
N ALA A 332 11.31 -13.95 13.85
CA ALA A 332 12.61 -13.49 13.37
C ALA A 332 12.62 -13.18 11.86
N VAL A 333 11.94 -14.01 11.07
CA VAL A 333 11.79 -13.80 9.61
C VAL A 333 10.90 -12.59 9.34
N GLN A 334 9.78 -12.45 10.05
CA GLN A 334 8.92 -11.27 9.95
C GLN A 334 9.72 -9.98 10.22
N ARG A 335 10.58 -9.97 11.24
CA ARG A 335 11.44 -8.81 11.55
C ARG A 335 12.50 -8.52 10.49
N ASN A 336 13.01 -9.55 9.83
CA ASN A 336 13.92 -9.36 8.70
C ASN A 336 13.19 -8.74 7.50
N MET A 337 11.98 -9.24 7.17
CA MET A 337 11.12 -8.64 6.14
C MET A 337 10.80 -7.17 6.45
N GLU A 338 10.42 -6.87 7.70
CA GLU A 338 10.14 -5.50 8.13
C GLU A 338 11.36 -4.57 7.96
N ALA A 339 12.55 -5.03 8.38
CA ALA A 339 13.79 -4.25 8.27
C ALA A 339 14.22 -4.04 6.81
N ASP A 340 14.03 -5.05 5.95
CA ASP A 340 14.31 -4.98 4.52
C ASP A 340 13.35 -4.02 3.81
N ALA A 341 12.06 -4.10 4.11
CA ALA A 341 11.04 -3.21 3.57
C ALA A 341 11.29 -1.74 3.95
N VAL A 342 11.63 -1.48 5.22
CA VAL A 342 11.99 -0.13 5.69
C VAL A 342 13.23 0.38 4.98
N ARG A 343 14.27 -0.45 4.83
CA ARG A 343 15.52 -0.06 4.15
C ARG A 343 15.28 0.29 2.68
N LEU A 344 14.49 -0.52 1.98
CA LEU A 344 14.10 -0.28 0.58
C LEU A 344 13.34 1.04 0.44
N ALA A 345 12.34 1.28 1.28
CA ALA A 345 11.53 2.49 1.22
C ALA A 345 12.31 3.76 1.60
N LYS A 346 13.21 3.70 2.58
CA LYS A 346 14.11 4.82 2.91
C LYS A 346 15.01 5.19 1.74
N MET A 347 15.50 4.19 1.00
CA MET A 347 16.42 4.40 -0.13
C MET A 347 15.80 5.29 -1.23
N VAL A 348 14.49 5.20 -1.46
CA VAL A 348 13.78 6.01 -2.47
C VAL A 348 13.09 7.25 -1.91
N GLY A 349 13.27 7.55 -0.62
CA GLY A 349 12.57 8.66 0.02
C GLY A 349 11.05 8.50 0.01
N TYR A 350 10.57 7.28 0.29
CA TYR A 350 9.14 6.98 0.30
C TYR A 350 8.39 7.79 1.37
N VAL A 351 7.19 8.29 1.03
CA VAL A 351 6.32 9.09 1.90
C VAL A 351 4.91 8.50 1.88
N SER A 352 4.18 8.66 2.99
CA SER A 352 2.82 8.15 3.19
C SER A 352 2.79 6.63 3.39
N ALA A 353 1.64 6.00 3.18
CA ALA A 353 1.46 4.56 3.31
C ALA A 353 1.94 3.82 2.04
N GLY A 354 2.52 2.65 2.23
CA GLY A 354 2.93 1.74 1.15
C GLY A 354 2.96 0.31 1.64
N THR A 355 3.09 -0.66 0.74
CA THR A 355 3.23 -2.06 1.11
C THR A 355 4.35 -2.71 0.32
N VAL A 356 5.27 -3.39 1.00
CA VAL A 356 6.23 -4.29 0.34
C VAL A 356 5.68 -5.69 0.39
N GLU A 357 5.64 -6.35 -0.76
CA GLU A 357 5.17 -7.72 -0.90
C GLU A 357 6.35 -8.70 -1.07
N TYR A 358 6.24 -9.86 -0.44
CA TYR A 358 7.23 -10.92 -0.40
C TYR A 358 6.61 -12.28 -0.72
N LEU A 359 7.39 -13.13 -1.37
CA LEU A 359 7.16 -14.56 -1.45
C LEU A 359 7.97 -15.25 -0.36
N PHE A 360 7.33 -16.00 0.54
CA PHE A 360 7.97 -16.71 1.65
C PHE A 360 7.86 -18.22 1.49
N LEU A 361 8.95 -18.96 1.67
CA LEU A 361 8.99 -20.42 1.61
C LEU A 361 9.04 -21.01 3.03
N PRO A 362 7.93 -21.59 3.54
CA PRO A 362 7.88 -22.12 4.91
C PRO A 362 8.88 -23.24 5.18
N GLN A 363 9.30 -23.98 4.16
CA GLN A 363 10.19 -25.13 4.30
C GLN A 363 11.64 -24.72 4.57
N THR A 364 12.08 -23.58 4.04
CA THR A 364 13.47 -23.09 4.15
C THR A 364 13.60 -21.83 4.99
N ASN A 365 12.48 -21.19 5.34
CA ASN A 365 12.41 -19.85 5.93
C ASN A 365 13.01 -18.74 5.07
N GLU A 366 13.18 -18.98 3.77
CA GLU A 366 13.63 -17.97 2.82
C GLU A 366 12.46 -17.10 2.37
N TYR A 367 12.73 -15.84 2.09
CA TYR A 367 11.76 -14.92 1.50
C TYR A 367 12.41 -14.10 0.40
N PHE A 368 11.60 -13.62 -0.52
CA PHE A 368 12.04 -12.89 -1.70
C PHE A 368 11.08 -11.76 -2.00
N PHE A 369 11.62 -10.58 -2.29
CA PHE A 369 10.86 -9.42 -2.71
C PHE A 369 10.06 -9.73 -3.98
N LEU A 370 8.81 -9.28 -4.01
CA LEU A 370 7.91 -9.38 -5.14
C LEU A 370 7.71 -8.01 -5.80
N GLU A 371 7.22 -7.04 -5.04
CA GLU A 371 6.98 -5.66 -5.48
C GLU A 371 6.78 -4.72 -4.28
N LEU A 372 6.73 -3.42 -4.53
CA LEU A 372 6.28 -2.42 -3.56
C LEU A 372 5.10 -1.67 -4.16
N ASN A 373 3.93 -1.81 -3.55
CA ASN A 373 2.70 -1.14 -3.97
C ASN A 373 2.66 0.29 -3.38
N PRO A 374 2.79 1.34 -4.21
CA PRO A 374 3.02 2.72 -3.77
C PRO A 374 1.73 3.42 -3.33
N ARG A 375 0.91 2.73 -2.52
CA ARG A 375 -0.42 3.18 -2.07
C ARG A 375 -0.84 2.51 -0.77
N LEU A 376 -1.90 3.03 -0.17
CA LEU A 376 -2.64 2.31 0.86
C LEU A 376 -3.35 1.11 0.21
N GLN A 377 -3.42 -0.03 0.90
CA GLN A 377 -4.17 -1.21 0.43
C GLN A 377 -5.56 -1.28 1.07
N VAL A 378 -6.50 -1.98 0.44
CA VAL A 378 -7.88 -2.08 0.96
C VAL A 378 -7.91 -2.81 2.31
N GLU A 379 -7.01 -3.78 2.48
CA GLU A 379 -6.81 -4.60 3.67
C GLU A 379 -6.02 -3.93 4.81
N HIS A 380 -5.69 -2.64 4.68
CA HIS A 380 -5.00 -1.87 5.72
C HIS A 380 -5.65 -1.91 7.12
N PRO A 381 -6.99 -2.08 7.31
CA PRO A 381 -7.56 -2.17 8.64
C PRO A 381 -7.02 -3.34 9.46
N LEU A 382 -6.47 -4.40 8.84
CA LEU A 382 -5.70 -5.43 9.54
C LEU A 382 -4.52 -4.83 10.32
N SER A 383 -3.71 -4.01 9.65
CA SER A 383 -2.58 -3.31 10.27
C SER A 383 -3.05 -2.27 11.27
N GLU A 384 -4.15 -1.56 11.01
CA GLU A 384 -4.73 -0.62 11.98
C GLU A 384 -5.17 -1.33 13.26
N MET A 385 -5.81 -2.50 13.17
CA MET A 385 -6.29 -3.25 14.33
C MET A 385 -5.15 -3.86 15.18
N LEU A 386 -4.03 -4.21 14.55
CA LEU A 386 -2.84 -4.68 15.26
C LEU A 386 -2.09 -3.54 15.97
N THR A 387 -2.02 -2.38 15.33
CA THR A 387 -1.14 -1.28 15.77
C THR A 387 -1.87 -0.13 16.45
N ASN A 388 -3.19 -0.08 16.33
CA ASN A 388 -4.06 1.06 16.63
C ASN A 388 -3.71 2.35 15.87
N VAL A 389 -2.90 2.27 14.80
CA VAL A 389 -2.57 3.42 13.95
C VAL A 389 -3.69 3.64 12.94
N ASN A 390 -4.36 4.80 13.02
CA ASN A 390 -5.31 5.25 12.01
C ASN A 390 -4.54 5.70 10.76
N LEU A 391 -4.50 4.85 9.73
CA LEU A 391 -3.65 5.04 8.56
C LEU A 391 -4.08 6.24 7.70
N PRO A 392 -5.36 6.42 7.31
CA PRO A 392 -5.77 7.61 6.56
C PRO A 392 -5.51 8.93 7.30
N ALA A 393 -5.71 8.96 8.63
CA ALA A 393 -5.40 10.14 9.43
C ALA A 393 -3.88 10.38 9.55
N ALA A 394 -3.07 9.32 9.61
CA ALA A 394 -1.62 9.43 9.57
C ALA A 394 -1.14 9.96 8.21
N GLN A 395 -1.72 9.47 7.09
CA GLN A 395 -1.43 10.01 5.76
C GLN A 395 -1.73 11.51 5.67
N LEU A 396 -2.86 11.96 6.24
CA LEU A 396 -3.23 13.38 6.29
C LEU A 396 -2.22 14.20 7.10
N GLN A 397 -1.86 13.73 8.30
CA GLN A 397 -0.87 14.40 9.16
C GLN A 397 0.49 14.50 8.46
N ILE A 398 0.96 13.41 7.83
CA ILE A 398 2.20 13.39 7.05
C ILE A 398 2.14 14.38 5.89
N ALA A 399 1.03 14.42 5.15
CA ALA A 399 0.84 15.36 4.05
C ALA A 399 0.87 16.83 4.51
N MET A 400 0.45 17.11 5.75
CA MET A 400 0.57 18.44 6.37
C MET A 400 1.97 18.75 6.93
N GLY A 401 2.93 17.82 6.82
CA GLY A 401 4.30 17.98 7.31
C GLY A 401 4.54 17.48 8.74
N VAL A 402 3.65 16.71 9.35
CA VAL A 402 3.86 16.14 10.70
C VAL A 402 4.82 14.94 10.62
N PRO A 403 5.94 14.91 11.38
CA PRO A 403 6.85 13.77 11.42
C PRO A 403 6.23 12.58 12.17
N LEU A 404 6.65 11.35 11.83
CA LEU A 404 6.10 10.12 12.43
C LEU A 404 6.17 10.13 13.96
N GLN A 405 7.26 10.67 14.52
CA GLN A 405 7.48 10.74 15.96
C GLN A 405 6.49 11.66 16.70
N CYS A 406 5.71 12.48 15.99
CA CYS A 406 4.68 13.37 16.54
C CYS A 406 3.25 12.85 16.30
N ILE A 407 3.07 11.78 15.53
CA ILE A 407 1.74 11.20 15.28
C ILE A 407 1.35 10.38 16.52
N SER A 408 0.26 10.79 17.19
CA SER A 408 -0.18 10.25 18.48
C SER A 408 -0.25 8.72 18.51
N GLU A 409 -0.87 8.11 17.51
CA GLU A 409 -1.06 6.66 17.43
C GLU A 409 0.26 5.93 17.18
N VAL A 410 1.16 6.50 16.36
CA VAL A 410 2.51 5.96 16.17
C VAL A 410 3.28 6.01 17.49
N ARG A 411 3.23 7.12 18.22
CA ARG A 411 3.89 7.25 19.52
C ARG A 411 3.41 6.18 20.50
N LEU A 412 2.10 5.99 20.61
CA LEU A 412 1.51 4.96 21.47
C LEU A 412 1.92 3.55 21.05
N TYR A 413 1.96 3.27 19.75
CA TYR A 413 2.44 1.99 19.22
C TYR A 413 3.89 1.69 19.63
N TYR A 414 4.75 2.71 19.75
CA TYR A 414 6.11 2.60 20.27
C TYR A 414 6.22 2.81 21.81
N GLY A 415 5.09 2.81 22.53
CA GLY A 415 4.98 2.99 23.97
C GLY A 415 5.52 4.32 24.49
N LYS A 416 5.35 5.38 23.71
CA LYS A 416 5.67 6.77 24.07
C LYS A 416 4.40 7.54 24.42
N SER A 417 4.56 8.68 25.11
CA SER A 417 3.43 9.54 25.48
C SER A 417 2.73 10.09 24.25
N ARG A 418 1.40 10.01 24.23
CA ARG A 418 0.53 10.42 23.09
C ARG A 418 0.89 11.80 22.52
N TYR A 419 1.17 12.77 23.38
CA TYR A 419 1.36 14.19 23.00
C TYR A 419 2.81 14.69 23.12
N GLY A 420 3.77 13.77 23.30
CA GLY A 420 5.19 14.11 23.34
C GLY A 420 5.75 14.43 21.95
N THR A 421 6.91 15.08 21.93
CA THR A 421 7.66 15.44 20.71
C THR A 421 9.10 14.91 20.74
N ASP A 422 9.45 14.11 21.75
CA ASP A 422 10.75 13.47 21.84
C ASP A 422 10.96 12.47 20.71
N LYS A 423 12.22 12.39 20.25
CA LYS A 423 12.62 11.48 19.18
C LYS A 423 12.39 10.02 19.58
N ILE A 424 11.92 9.23 18.62
CA ILE A 424 11.74 7.79 18.79
C ILE A 424 12.83 7.06 18.00
N PRO A 425 13.66 6.22 18.65
CA PRO A 425 14.62 5.38 17.94
C PRO A 425 13.90 4.16 17.33
N PHE A 426 13.14 4.40 16.25
CA PHE A 426 12.27 3.40 15.62
C PHE A 426 12.99 2.10 15.24
N ASN A 427 14.27 2.17 14.89
CA ASN A 427 15.11 1.02 14.54
C ASN A 427 15.57 0.17 15.73
N LEU A 428 15.43 0.66 16.97
CA LEU A 428 15.87 -0.03 18.19
C LEU A 428 14.69 -0.60 19.00
N ILE A 429 13.48 -0.13 18.75
CA ILE A 429 12.28 -0.53 19.49
C ILE A 429 11.44 -1.47 18.62
N HIS A 430 11.06 -2.62 19.18
CA HIS A 430 10.16 -3.56 18.54
C HIS A 430 8.86 -3.69 19.34
N PRO A 431 7.76 -3.07 18.88
CA PRO A 431 6.47 -3.21 19.53
C PRO A 431 6.00 -4.67 19.55
N HIS A 432 5.55 -5.09 20.73
CA HIS A 432 4.87 -6.37 20.92
C HIS A 432 3.38 -6.24 20.55
N CYS A 433 2.77 -7.31 20.04
CA CYS A 433 1.34 -7.35 19.78
C CYS A 433 0.82 -8.78 19.94
N ASP A 434 -0.06 -8.98 20.93
CA ASP A 434 -0.70 -10.25 21.28
C ASP A 434 -2.09 -10.40 20.65
N LYS A 435 -2.26 -9.86 19.44
CA LYS A 435 -3.51 -9.93 18.70
C LYS A 435 -3.27 -10.60 17.36
N HIS A 436 -4.29 -11.34 16.95
CA HIS A 436 -4.45 -11.81 15.59
C HIS A 436 -5.70 -11.15 15.01
N VAL A 437 -5.67 -10.86 13.71
CA VAL A 437 -6.80 -10.31 12.97
C VAL A 437 -6.92 -11.07 11.67
N VAL A 438 -8.13 -11.49 11.33
CA VAL A 438 -8.45 -12.09 10.03
C VAL A 438 -9.45 -11.18 9.33
N SER A 439 -9.26 -10.99 8.03
CA SER A 439 -10.19 -10.27 7.19
C SER A 439 -10.75 -11.19 6.10
N VAL A 440 -11.98 -10.91 5.68
CA VAL A 440 -12.62 -11.59 4.55
C VAL A 440 -13.26 -10.55 3.64
N ARG A 441 -12.96 -10.65 2.35
CA ARG A 441 -13.61 -9.83 1.33
C ARG A 441 -14.99 -10.37 0.98
N ILE A 442 -15.97 -9.47 0.88
CA ILE A 442 -17.33 -9.79 0.46
C ILE A 442 -17.54 -9.23 -0.94
N THR A 443 -17.72 -10.14 -1.91
CA THR A 443 -17.88 -9.80 -3.34
C THR A 443 -19.24 -10.21 -3.87
N SER A 444 -19.68 -9.60 -4.98
CA SER A 444 -20.88 -9.98 -5.73
C SER A 444 -20.60 -11.05 -6.80
N GLU A 445 -19.59 -11.90 -6.59
CA GLU A 445 -19.22 -12.95 -7.55
C GLU A 445 -19.95 -14.26 -7.25
N ASP A 446 -20.51 -14.89 -8.28
CA ASP A 446 -21.27 -16.13 -8.13
C ASP A 446 -20.38 -17.38 -8.30
N PRO A 447 -20.19 -18.21 -7.26
CA PRO A 447 -19.41 -19.45 -7.34
C PRO A 447 -19.94 -20.47 -8.36
N GLU A 448 -21.25 -20.50 -8.60
CA GLU A 448 -21.89 -21.44 -9.54
C GLU A 448 -21.64 -21.02 -11.00
N GLU A 449 -21.43 -19.72 -11.23
CA GLU A 449 -21.13 -19.12 -12.55
C GLU A 449 -19.64 -18.78 -12.70
N ASN A 450 -18.75 -19.66 -12.20
CA ASN A 450 -17.29 -19.50 -12.30
C ASN A 450 -16.75 -18.18 -11.73
N PHE A 451 -17.39 -17.66 -10.68
CA PHE A 451 -17.10 -16.39 -10.01
C PHE A 451 -17.22 -15.19 -10.94
N ARG A 452 -18.22 -15.19 -11.82
CA ARG A 452 -18.54 -14.01 -12.63
C ARG A 452 -19.09 -12.90 -11.72
N PRO A 453 -18.59 -11.66 -11.81
CA PRO A 453 -19.17 -10.53 -11.09
C PRO A 453 -20.62 -10.29 -11.52
N ALA A 454 -21.50 -10.07 -10.54
CA ALA A 454 -22.88 -9.71 -10.75
C ALA A 454 -23.14 -8.24 -10.35
N SER A 455 -23.90 -7.55 -11.20
CA SER A 455 -24.49 -6.24 -10.92
C SER A 455 -25.94 -6.42 -10.50
N GLY A 456 -26.48 -5.52 -9.69
CA GLY A 456 -27.87 -5.61 -9.25
C GLY A 456 -28.16 -4.88 -7.94
N GLU A 457 -29.41 -4.96 -7.50
CA GLU A 457 -29.89 -4.31 -6.28
C GLU A 457 -29.55 -5.11 -5.01
N ILE A 458 -29.15 -4.40 -3.97
CA ILE A 458 -28.98 -4.94 -2.62
C ILE A 458 -30.32 -4.80 -1.88
N THR A 459 -31.11 -5.86 -1.92
CA THR A 459 -32.45 -5.90 -1.31
C THR A 459 -32.41 -5.90 0.21
N ASN A 460 -31.44 -6.57 0.82
CA ASN A 460 -31.27 -6.64 2.26
C ASN A 460 -29.80 -6.83 2.65
N LEU A 461 -29.30 -5.98 3.55
CA LEU A 461 -27.98 -6.11 4.16
C LEU A 461 -28.12 -5.89 5.67
N ASN A 462 -28.07 -6.99 6.42
CA ASN A 462 -28.13 -6.96 7.89
C ASN A 462 -26.90 -7.65 8.47
N PHE A 463 -25.84 -6.87 8.68
CA PHE A 463 -24.64 -7.34 9.34
C PHE A 463 -24.75 -7.15 10.86
N ARG A 464 -24.46 -8.21 11.62
CA ARG A 464 -24.48 -8.19 13.09
C ARG A 464 -23.06 -8.13 13.61
N SER A 465 -22.65 -6.94 14.05
CA SER A 465 -21.36 -6.77 14.71
C SER A 465 -21.34 -7.44 16.09
N THR A 466 -20.14 -7.80 16.54
CA THR A 466 -19.86 -8.22 17.90
C THR A 466 -18.70 -7.38 18.46
N GLN A 467 -18.29 -7.63 19.70
CA GLN A 467 -17.10 -6.99 20.27
C GLN A 467 -15.81 -7.31 19.48
N PHE A 468 -15.77 -8.48 18.84
CA PHE A 468 -14.58 -9.02 18.18
C PHE A 468 -14.68 -9.05 16.66
N VAL A 469 -15.88 -8.84 16.11
CA VAL A 469 -16.14 -8.89 14.68
C VAL A 469 -16.85 -7.63 14.23
N TRP A 470 -16.27 -6.95 13.26
CA TRP A 470 -16.84 -5.76 12.64
C TRP A 470 -16.64 -5.81 11.13
N GLY A 471 -17.31 -4.92 10.41
CA GLY A 471 -17.18 -4.82 8.96
C GLY A 471 -17.81 -3.54 8.46
N TYR A 472 -17.50 -3.20 7.22
CA TYR A 472 -18.10 -2.07 6.53
C TYR A 472 -18.40 -2.44 5.08
N PHE A 473 -19.34 -1.70 4.51
CA PHE A 473 -19.88 -1.94 3.18
C PHE A 473 -19.99 -0.60 2.44
N SER A 474 -19.76 -0.61 1.12
CA SER A 474 -19.90 0.59 0.27
C SER A 474 -21.35 1.03 0.09
N HIS A 475 -22.28 0.09 0.24
CA HIS A 475 -23.71 0.28 0.11
C HIS A 475 -24.43 -0.24 1.35
N VAL A 476 -25.51 0.45 1.73
CA VAL A 476 -26.44 0.03 2.79
C VAL A 476 -27.84 0.01 2.16
N GLY A 477 -28.75 -0.84 2.67
CA GLY A 477 -30.02 -1.25 2.05
C GLY A 477 -30.70 -0.30 1.03
N ALA A 478 -31.27 -0.90 -0.04
CA ALA A 478 -31.86 -0.22 -1.20
C ALA A 478 -30.88 0.56 -2.10
N GLY A 479 -29.59 0.21 -2.07
CA GLY A 479 -28.59 0.60 -3.08
C GLY A 479 -28.42 -0.47 -4.17
N SER A 480 -27.57 -0.20 -5.16
CA SER A 480 -27.26 -1.15 -6.24
C SER A 480 -25.77 -1.15 -6.59
N LEU A 481 -25.28 -2.27 -7.14
CA LEU A 481 -23.96 -2.36 -7.74
C LEU A 481 -24.10 -2.22 -9.25
N HIS A 482 -23.41 -1.23 -9.83
CA HIS A 482 -23.39 -0.99 -11.26
C HIS A 482 -22.20 -1.70 -11.93
N GLU A 483 -22.21 -1.82 -13.26
CA GLU A 483 -21.24 -2.64 -14.02
C GLU A 483 -19.77 -2.18 -13.95
N PHE A 484 -19.53 -0.93 -13.56
CA PHE A 484 -18.19 -0.35 -13.38
C PHE A 484 -17.79 -0.23 -11.90
N ALA A 485 -18.65 -0.67 -10.97
CA ALA A 485 -18.31 -0.74 -9.56
C ALA A 485 -17.38 -1.94 -9.31
N ASP A 486 -16.56 -1.84 -8.27
CA ASP A 486 -15.83 -3.02 -7.79
C ASP A 486 -16.84 -4.09 -7.35
N SER A 487 -16.57 -5.35 -7.73
CA SER A 487 -17.33 -6.51 -7.24
C SER A 487 -17.26 -6.63 -5.73
N GLN A 488 -16.19 -6.14 -5.09
CA GLN A 488 -16.07 -6.06 -3.65
C GLN A 488 -16.90 -4.89 -3.11
N PHE A 489 -17.98 -5.21 -2.41
CA PHE A 489 -18.85 -4.22 -1.78
C PHE A 489 -18.80 -4.24 -0.25
N GLY A 490 -18.06 -5.20 0.35
CA GLY A 490 -17.87 -5.28 1.79
C GLY A 490 -16.54 -5.88 2.22
N HIS A 491 -16.19 -5.62 3.47
CA HIS A 491 -15.01 -6.19 4.13
C HIS A 491 -15.32 -6.46 5.59
N LEU A 492 -15.05 -7.69 6.03
CA LEU A 492 -15.23 -8.14 7.41
C LEU A 492 -13.89 -8.33 8.09
N PHE A 493 -13.83 -8.07 9.39
CA PHE A 493 -12.64 -8.21 10.22
C PHE A 493 -13.01 -8.87 11.54
N ALA A 494 -12.26 -9.91 11.91
CA ALA A 494 -12.37 -10.61 13.18
C ALA A 494 -11.05 -10.49 13.94
N THR A 495 -11.10 -10.23 15.26
CA THR A 495 -9.91 -10.14 16.12
C THR A 495 -10.01 -11.04 17.34
N GLY A 496 -8.86 -11.53 17.80
CA GLY A 496 -8.74 -12.49 18.89
C GLY A 496 -7.30 -12.62 19.34
N SER A 497 -7.09 -13.36 20.42
CA SER A 497 -5.77 -13.55 21.03
C SER A 497 -4.90 -14.56 20.29
N THR A 498 -5.49 -15.41 19.45
CA THR A 498 -4.80 -16.43 18.66
C THR A 498 -5.39 -16.56 17.26
N SER A 499 -4.69 -17.25 16.37
CA SER A 499 -5.23 -17.63 15.06
C SER A 499 -6.48 -18.49 15.16
N GLN A 500 -6.52 -19.46 16.08
CA GLN A 500 -7.66 -20.36 16.25
C GLN A 500 -8.91 -19.69 16.85
N SER A 501 -8.75 -18.58 17.58
CA SER A 501 -9.88 -17.83 18.13
C SER A 501 -10.59 -16.96 17.10
N ASN A 502 -9.95 -16.70 15.95
CA ASN A 502 -10.50 -15.97 14.81
C ASN A 502 -11.04 -16.94 13.77
#